data_AF-A0A8H5C2D9-F1
#
_entry.id   AF-A0A8H5C2D9-F1
#
_cell.length_a   1.000
_cell.length_b   1.000
_cell.length_c   1.000
_cell.angle_alpha   90.00
_cell.angle_beta   90.00
_cell.angle_gamma   90.00
#
_symmetry.space_group_name_H-M   'P 1'
#
loop_
_entity.id
_entity.type
_entity.pdbx_description
1 polymer ?
#
loop_
_entity_poly.entity_id
_entity_poly.type
_entity_poly.pdbx_seq_one_letter_code
_entity_poly.pdbx_strand_id
1 'polypeptide(L)'
;MHLQVQAALLALLNHGFFKTFEPEGFAVVASIAALTLQPLLLSLYSYTAASSSILNTYLTFFTVLPLSIALYRLSPFHPLAKIPGPWIAKVSKFWLVYIRLTGRHHLVYKELHDKYGQFVRIGPNEISVIEVNAVNTVLTHGG
;
A
#
# COMPACT_ATOMS: atom_id res chain seq x y z
N MET A 1 -21.12 16.44 12.04
CA MET A 1 -19.68 16.72 11.90
C MET A 1 -18.81 15.78 12.75
N HIS A 2 -19.14 15.48 14.01
CA HIS A 2 -18.29 14.67 14.90
C HIS A 2 -17.94 13.25 14.37
N LEU A 3 -18.90 12.55 13.76
CA LEU A 3 -18.71 11.20 13.21
C LEU A 3 -17.67 11.14 12.07
N GLN A 4 -17.66 12.16 11.20
CA GLN A 4 -16.74 12.22 10.07
C GLN A 4 -15.29 12.45 10.52
N VAL A 5 -15.10 13.27 11.57
CA VAL A 5 -13.78 13.50 12.16
C VAL A 5 -13.23 12.21 12.78
N GLN A 6 -14.08 11.45 13.49
CA GLN A 6 -13.68 10.16 14.06
C GLN A 6 -13.32 9.14 12.97
N ALA A 7 -14.08 9.08 11.88
CA ALA A 7 -13.77 8.20 10.74
C ALA A 7 -12.45 8.58 10.06
N ALA A 8 -12.17 9.86 9.90
CA ALA A 8 -10.91 10.35 9.34
C ALA A 8 -9.72 10.01 10.25
N LEU A 9 -9.85 10.19 11.57
CA LEU A 9 -8.81 9.80 12.53
C LEU A 9 -8.53 8.30 12.49
N LEU A 10 -9.57 7.48 12.41
CA LEU A 10 -9.43 6.02 12.33
C LEU A 10 -8.76 5.58 11.02
N ALA A 11 -9.04 6.26 9.90
CA ALA A 11 -8.32 6.05 8.64
C ALA A 11 -6.83 6.39 8.75
N LEU A 12 -6.47 7.47 9.46
CA LEU A 12 -5.07 7.85 9.70
C LEU A 12 -4.34 6.89 10.63
N LEU A 13 -5.00 6.40 11.69
CA LEU A 13 -4.44 5.38 12.57
C LEU A 13 -4.19 4.07 11.82
N ASN A 14 -5.14 3.64 10.97
CA ASN A 14 -4.93 2.49 10.09
C ASN A 14 -3.76 2.71 9.14
N HIS A 15 -3.61 3.90 8.56
CA HIS A 15 -2.44 4.20 7.74
C HIS A 15 -1.12 4.01 8.51
N GLY A 16 -1.05 4.47 9.77
CA GLY A 16 0.09 4.23 10.65
C GLY A 16 0.33 2.74 10.95
N PHE A 17 -0.74 1.97 11.16
CA PHE A 17 -0.66 0.53 11.36
C PHE A 17 -0.12 -0.19 10.11
N PHE A 18 -0.68 0.07 8.92
CA PHE A 18 -0.26 -0.51 7.65
C PHE A 18 1.13 -0.04 7.18
N LYS A 19 1.64 1.06 7.72
CA LYS A 19 3.04 1.46 7.50
C LYS A 19 4.03 0.49 8.15
N THR A 20 3.64 -0.15 9.25
CA THR A 20 4.53 -1.00 10.05
C THR A 20 4.21 -2.49 9.87
N PHE A 21 2.96 -2.82 9.54
CA PHE A 21 2.48 -4.17 9.35
C PHE A 21 2.07 -4.40 7.89
N GLU A 22 2.87 -5.17 7.15
CA GLU A 22 2.46 -5.70 5.84
C GLU A 22 1.70 -7.01 6.07
N PRO A 23 0.37 -7.03 5.90
CA PRO A 23 -0.37 -8.27 6.06
C PRO A 23 0.01 -9.24 4.93
N GLU A 24 0.59 -10.38 5.30
CA GLU A 24 0.88 -11.49 4.39
C GLU A 24 -0.16 -12.61 4.58
N GLY A 25 -0.55 -13.28 3.48
CA GLY A 25 -1.45 -14.45 3.51
C GLY A 25 -2.80 -14.19 4.19
N PHE A 26 -3.11 -14.97 5.25
CA PHE A 26 -4.38 -14.88 5.98
C PHE A 26 -4.58 -13.53 6.69
N ALA A 27 -3.50 -12.85 7.07
CA ALA A 27 -3.57 -11.53 7.69
C ALA A 27 -4.16 -10.48 6.73
N VAL A 28 -4.08 -10.68 5.41
CA VAL A 28 -4.74 -9.81 4.42
C VAL A 28 -6.24 -9.85 4.60
N VAL A 29 -6.82 -11.05 4.69
CA VAL A 29 -8.26 -11.24 4.86
C VAL A 29 -8.73 -10.64 6.19
N ALA A 30 -7.98 -10.86 7.28
CA ALA A 30 -8.26 -10.26 8.58
C ALA A 30 -8.18 -8.72 8.54
N SER A 31 -7.20 -8.17 7.81
CA SER A 31 -7.05 -6.72 7.65
C SER A 31 -8.16 -6.09 6.81
N ILE A 32 -8.61 -6.77 5.75
CA ILE A 32 -9.77 -6.33 4.93
C ILE A 32 -11.04 -6.37 5.78
N ALA A 33 -11.24 -7.44 6.56
CA ALA A 33 -12.37 -7.55 7.47
C ALA A 33 -12.34 -6.46 8.55
N ALA A 34 -11.17 -6.17 9.13
CA ALA A 34 -11.02 -5.09 10.10
C ALA A 34 -11.33 -3.71 9.47
N LEU A 35 -10.87 -3.46 8.25
CA LEU A 35 -11.12 -2.23 7.50
C LEU A 35 -12.61 -2.01 7.19
N THR A 36 -13.39 -3.07 6.96
CA THR A 36 -14.84 -2.96 6.70
C THR A 36 -15.66 -2.91 7.98
N LEU A 37 -15.20 -3.58 9.03
CA LEU A 37 -15.89 -3.70 10.32
C LEU A 37 -15.75 -2.44 11.19
N GLN A 38 -14.61 -1.76 11.17
CA GLN A 38 -14.38 -0.55 11.98
C GLN A 38 -15.34 0.62 11.67
N PRO A 39 -15.56 1.04 10.41
CA PRO A 39 -16.55 2.08 10.10
C PRO A 39 -17.98 1.64 10.42
N LEU A 40 -18.28 0.32 10.34
CA LEU A 40 -19.57 -0.23 10.76
C LEU A 40 -19.79 -0.04 12.26
N LEU A 41 -18.82 -0.44 13.09
CA LEU A 41 -18.90 -0.31 14.54
C LEU A 41 -19.01 1.16 14.98
N LEU A 42 -18.29 2.06 14.32
CA LEU A 42 -18.38 3.51 14.59
C LEU A 42 -19.76 4.07 14.24
N SER A 43 -20.35 3.59 13.13
CA SER A 43 -21.71 3.93 12.73
C SER A 43 -22.78 3.39 13.68
N LEU A 44 -22.58 2.20 14.24
CA LEU A 44 -23.50 1.58 15.21
C LEU A 44 -23.40 2.26 16.59
N TYR A 45 -22.18 2.58 17.04
CA TYR A 45 -21.94 3.24 18.32
C TYR A 45 -22.62 4.62 18.40
N SER A 46 -22.67 5.33 17.27
CA SER A 46 -23.19 6.70 17.27
C SER A 46 -24.72 6.80 17.25
N TYR A 47 -25.49 5.70 17.10
CA TYR A 47 -26.96 5.55 17.19
C TYR A 47 -27.90 6.61 16.55
N THR A 48 -27.39 7.70 16.00
CA THR A 48 -28.16 8.89 15.55
C THR A 48 -28.15 9.04 14.02
N ALA A 49 -27.73 8.02 13.28
CA ALA A 49 -27.40 8.16 11.87
C ALA A 49 -28.59 7.78 10.97
N ALA A 50 -29.23 8.78 10.37
CA ALA A 50 -30.01 8.59 9.15
C ALA A 50 -29.19 7.83 8.09
N SER A 51 -29.83 7.08 7.19
CA SER A 51 -29.17 6.22 6.19
C SER A 51 -28.09 6.94 5.36
N SER A 52 -28.25 8.24 5.13
CA SER A 52 -27.29 9.10 4.44
C SER A 52 -25.96 9.31 5.19
N SER A 53 -25.97 9.25 6.51
CA SER A 53 -24.77 9.46 7.36
C SER A 53 -23.83 8.25 7.34
N ILE A 54 -24.37 7.05 7.17
CA ILE A 54 -23.61 5.80 7.05
C ILE A 54 -22.80 5.82 5.76
N LEU A 55 -23.47 6.11 4.63
CA LEU A 55 -22.83 6.17 3.31
C LEU A 55 -21.69 7.19 3.28
N ASN A 56 -21.90 8.39 3.83
CA ASN A 56 -20.88 9.42 3.87
C ASN A 56 -19.67 9.03 4.75
N THR A 57 -19.88 8.26 5.82
CA THR A 57 -18.79 7.77 6.68
C THR A 57 -17.91 6.76 5.94
N TYR A 58 -18.54 5.81 5.24
CA TYR A 58 -17.83 4.86 4.39
C TYR A 58 -17.08 5.54 3.25
N LEU A 59 -17.70 6.49 2.55
CA LEU A 59 -17.05 7.25 1.48
C LEU A 59 -15.83 8.03 2.00
N THR A 60 -15.94 8.67 3.16
CA THR A 60 -14.82 9.41 3.77
C THR A 60 -13.67 8.45 4.13
N PHE A 61 -13.97 7.31 4.74
CA PHE A 61 -12.96 6.32 5.13
C PHE A 61 -12.22 5.73 3.92
N PHE A 62 -12.98 5.31 2.89
CA PHE A 62 -12.42 4.72 1.68
C PHE A 62 -11.71 5.70 0.75
N THR A 63 -11.93 7.01 0.90
CA THR A 63 -11.20 8.03 0.13
C THR A 63 -9.93 8.46 0.87
N VAL A 64 -10.01 8.74 2.16
CA VAL A 64 -8.88 9.24 2.97
C VAL A 64 -7.78 8.18 3.11
N LEU A 65 -8.13 6.92 3.29
CA LEU A 65 -7.15 5.84 3.50
C LEU A 65 -6.22 5.61 2.29
N PRO A 66 -6.72 5.35 1.06
CA PRO A 66 -5.84 5.16 -0.09
C PRO A 66 -5.15 6.46 -0.50
N LEU A 67 -5.78 7.62 -0.31
CA LEU A 67 -5.16 8.91 -0.59
C LEU A 67 -3.96 9.15 0.33
N SER A 68 -4.10 8.90 1.63
CA SER A 68 -3.01 9.00 2.60
C SER A 68 -1.87 8.02 2.27
N ILE A 69 -2.20 6.77 1.93
CA ILE A 69 -1.21 5.76 1.52
C ILE A 69 -0.50 6.18 0.23
N ALA A 70 -1.23 6.64 -0.77
CA ALA A 70 -0.65 7.07 -2.04
C ALA A 70 0.27 8.28 -1.85
N LEU A 71 -0.18 9.28 -1.10
CA LEU A 71 0.62 10.47 -0.77
C LEU A 71 1.90 10.09 -0.03
N TYR A 72 1.83 9.19 0.96
CA TYR A 72 3.03 8.72 1.67
C TYR A 72 3.99 7.94 0.75
N ARG A 73 3.47 7.07 -0.13
CA ARG A 73 4.29 6.24 -1.04
C ARG A 73 4.93 7.03 -2.18
N LEU A 74 4.26 8.08 -2.65
CA LEU A 74 4.74 9.00 -3.69
C LEU A 74 5.63 10.12 -3.11
N SER A 75 5.52 10.38 -1.81
CA SER A 75 6.27 11.43 -1.15
C SER A 75 7.79 11.14 -1.14
N PRO A 76 8.64 12.17 -1.32
CA PRO A 76 10.10 12.03 -1.24
C PRO A 76 10.61 11.61 0.14
N PHE A 77 9.75 11.63 1.18
CA PHE A 77 10.05 11.11 2.51
C PHE A 77 10.12 9.58 2.57
N HIS A 78 9.70 8.87 1.52
CA HIS A 78 9.86 7.42 1.46
C HIS A 78 11.32 7.07 1.17
N PRO A 79 11.99 6.22 1.98
CA PRO A 79 13.42 5.90 1.81
C PRO A 79 13.73 5.30 0.43
N LEU A 80 12.76 4.58 -0.15
CA LEU A 80 12.83 4.00 -1.50
C LEU A 80 12.37 4.94 -2.64
N ALA A 81 12.09 6.22 -2.38
CA ALA A 81 11.67 7.18 -3.41
C ALA A 81 12.80 7.53 -4.39
N LYS A 82 14.06 7.43 -3.95
CA LYS A 82 15.26 7.73 -4.76
C LYS A 82 15.51 6.71 -5.88
N ILE A 83 14.93 5.53 -5.77
CA ILE A 83 15.17 4.44 -6.74
C ILE A 83 14.25 4.63 -7.95
N PRO A 84 14.81 4.62 -9.17
CA PRO A 84 14.03 4.79 -10.39
C PRO A 84 13.11 3.57 -10.60
N GLY A 85 11.95 3.82 -11.20
CA GLY A 85 10.98 2.76 -11.48
C GLY A 85 9.63 3.31 -11.94
N PRO A 86 8.77 2.46 -12.53
CA PRO A 86 7.46 2.87 -13.03
C PRO A 86 6.57 3.37 -11.89
N TRP A 87 5.87 4.48 -12.12
CA TRP A 87 4.99 5.10 -11.11
C TRP A 87 3.92 4.14 -10.58
N ILE A 88 3.40 3.27 -11.44
CA ILE A 88 2.38 2.27 -11.10
C ILE A 88 2.95 1.25 -10.09
N ALA A 89 4.22 0.86 -10.24
CA ALA A 89 4.92 -0.01 -9.30
C ALA A 89 5.18 0.67 -7.94
N LYS A 90 5.36 2.00 -7.92
CA LYS A 90 5.52 2.77 -6.67
C LYS A 90 4.24 2.83 -5.85
N VAL A 91 3.08 2.91 -6.52
CA VAL A 91 1.79 3.08 -5.85
C VAL A 91 1.24 1.75 -5.33
N SER A 92 1.37 0.66 -6.10
CA SER A 92 0.64 -0.58 -5.80
C SER A 92 1.38 -1.87 -6.16
N LYS A 93 1.26 -2.89 -5.28
CA LYS A 93 1.66 -4.28 -5.57
C LYS A 93 0.79 -4.92 -6.68
N PHE A 94 -0.39 -4.35 -7.00
CA PHE A 94 -1.27 -4.88 -8.06
C PHE A 94 -0.59 -4.92 -9.44
N TRP A 95 0.27 -3.96 -9.75
CA TRP A 95 1.02 -3.96 -11.01
C TRP A 95 1.97 -5.16 -11.12
N LEU A 96 2.61 -5.52 -10.01
CA LEU A 96 3.47 -6.69 -9.92
C LEU A 96 2.67 -7.98 -10.12
N VAL A 97 1.51 -8.09 -9.45
CA VAL A 97 0.59 -9.23 -9.59
C VAL A 97 0.11 -9.34 -11.04
N TYR A 98 -0.27 -8.24 -11.67
CA TYR A 98 -0.68 -8.20 -13.08
C TYR A 98 0.42 -8.74 -14.00
N ILE A 99 1.66 -8.29 -13.83
CA ILE A 99 2.81 -8.74 -14.63
C ILE A 99 3.17 -10.21 -14.34
N ARG A 100 2.96 -10.67 -13.11
CA ARG A 100 3.15 -12.08 -12.75
C ARG A 100 2.08 -12.96 -13.42
N LEU A 101 0.83 -12.50 -13.43
CA LEU A 101 -0.30 -13.18 -14.08
C LEU A 101 -0.15 -13.28 -15.60
N THR A 102 0.49 -12.29 -16.24
CA THR A 102 0.74 -12.36 -17.70
C THR A 102 1.82 -13.38 -18.07
N GLY A 103 2.54 -13.96 -17.10
CA GLY A 103 3.62 -14.93 -17.33
C GLY A 103 4.90 -14.34 -17.94
N ARG A 104 4.90 -13.05 -18.29
CA ARG A 104 6.01 -12.36 -18.98
C ARG A 104 6.84 -11.47 -18.05
N HIS A 105 6.73 -11.67 -16.74
CA HIS A 105 7.41 -10.84 -15.73
C HIS A 105 8.92 -10.75 -15.91
N HIS A 106 9.57 -11.84 -16.32
CA HIS A 106 11.01 -11.86 -16.60
C HIS A 106 11.41 -10.92 -17.75
N LEU A 107 10.60 -10.84 -18.82
CA LEU A 107 10.84 -9.90 -19.93
C LEU A 107 10.65 -8.46 -19.48
N VAL A 108 9.56 -8.21 -18.74
CA VAL A 108 9.27 -6.87 -18.22
C VAL A 108 10.38 -6.40 -17.27
N TYR A 109 10.91 -7.28 -16.42
CA TYR A 109 12.00 -6.94 -15.52
C TYR A 109 13.27 -6.62 -16.30
N LYS A 110 13.58 -7.41 -17.33
CA LYS A 110 14.70 -7.14 -18.23
C LYS A 110 14.57 -5.77 -18.87
N GLU A 111 13.42 -5.46 -19.49
CA GLU A 111 13.16 -4.14 -20.10
C GLU A 111 13.29 -3.00 -19.10
N LEU A 112 12.84 -3.21 -17.86
CA LEU A 112 12.95 -2.20 -16.82
C LEU A 112 14.39 -1.97 -16.38
N HIS A 113 15.18 -3.03 -16.26
CA HIS A 113 16.60 -2.92 -15.95
C HIS A 113 17.41 -2.32 -17.11
N ASP A 114 17.03 -2.61 -18.35
CA ASP A 114 17.62 -1.99 -19.54
C ASP A 114 17.32 -0.47 -19.56
N LYS A 115 16.15 -0.05 -19.07
CA LYS A 115 15.72 1.36 -19.07
C LYS A 115 16.21 2.16 -17.86
N TYR A 116 16.16 1.58 -16.66
CA TYR A 116 16.39 2.29 -15.39
C TYR A 116 17.72 1.90 -14.73
N GLY A 117 18.41 0.88 -15.24
CA GLY A 117 19.71 0.43 -14.78
C GLY A 117 19.64 -0.71 -13.76
N GLN A 118 20.69 -0.82 -12.95
CA GLN A 118 20.91 -1.99 -12.09
C GLN A 118 19.93 -2.10 -10.91
N PHE A 119 19.31 -0.98 -10.50
CA PHE A 119 18.37 -0.91 -9.38
C PHE A 119 17.03 -0.38 -9.86
N VAL A 120 15.97 -1.19 -9.72
CA VAL A 120 14.63 -0.82 -10.16
C VAL A 120 13.60 -1.10 -9.09
N ARG A 121 12.76 -0.11 -8.78
CA ARG A 121 11.64 -0.30 -7.87
C ARG A 121 10.49 -1.01 -8.58
N ILE A 122 10.22 -2.26 -8.20
CA ILE A 122 9.18 -3.13 -8.77
C ILE A 122 7.89 -3.17 -7.93
N GLY A 123 7.96 -2.69 -6.68
CA GLY A 123 6.80 -2.56 -5.81
C GLY A 123 6.93 -1.40 -4.83
N PRO A 124 5.89 -1.13 -4.03
CA PRO A 124 5.92 -0.06 -3.05
C PRO A 124 7.06 -0.24 -2.05
N ASN A 125 7.34 -1.48 -1.61
CA ASN A 125 8.45 -1.81 -0.71
C ASN A 125 9.41 -2.85 -1.31
N GLU A 126 9.38 -3.02 -2.64
CA GLU A 126 10.15 -4.07 -3.33
C GLU A 126 11.05 -3.46 -4.41
N ILE A 127 12.30 -3.91 -4.45
CA ILE A 127 13.33 -3.46 -5.40
C ILE A 127 13.91 -4.71 -6.07
N SER A 128 14.07 -4.64 -7.38
CA SER A 128 14.82 -5.61 -8.17
C SER A 128 16.23 -5.09 -8.38
N VAL A 129 17.23 -5.96 -8.21
CA VAL A 129 18.66 -5.64 -8.33
C VAL A 129 19.34 -6.71 -9.18
N ILE A 130 20.18 -6.29 -10.14
CA ILE A 130 20.96 -7.21 -10.99
C ILE A 130 22.47 -7.18 -10.63
N GLU A 131 22.91 -6.27 -9.77
CA GLU A 131 24.32 -6.16 -9.40
C GLU A 131 24.83 -7.35 -8.57
N VAL A 132 25.95 -7.95 -9.00
CA VAL A 132 26.58 -9.11 -8.33
C VAL A 132 27.08 -8.77 -6.91
N ASN A 133 27.60 -7.55 -6.68
CA ASN A 133 28.08 -7.13 -5.36
C ASN A 133 26.94 -6.91 -4.36
N ALA A 134 25.74 -6.55 -4.84
CA ALA A 134 24.57 -6.34 -3.99
C ALA A 134 24.06 -7.66 -3.39
N VAL A 135 24.32 -8.80 -4.04
CA VAL A 135 23.89 -10.13 -3.57
C VAL A 135 24.47 -10.45 -2.19
N ASN A 136 25.76 -10.19 -1.97
CA ASN A 136 26.39 -10.44 -0.67
C ASN A 136 25.82 -9.55 0.45
N THR A 137 25.42 -8.32 0.13
CA THR A 137 24.82 -7.40 1.11
C THR A 137 23.39 -7.80 1.47
N VAL A 138 22.60 -8.22 0.48
CA VAL A 138 21.21 -8.67 0.69
C VAL A 138 21.16 -9.99 1.46
N LEU A 139 22.03 -10.95 1.11
CA LEU A 139 22.03 -12.28 1.74
C LEU A 139 22.59 -12.28 3.16
N THR A 140 23.47 -11.34 3.52
CA THR A 140 24.04 -11.25 4.88
C THR A 140 23.10 -10.60 5.90
N HIS A 141 22.04 -9.90 5.47
CA HIS A 141 21.09 -9.21 6.34
C HIS A 141 19.74 -9.94 6.49
N GLY A 142 19.56 -11.11 5.85
CA GLY A 142 18.37 -11.95 5.99
C GLY A 142 18.51 -12.94 7.15
N GLY A 143 18.35 -12.45 8.39
CA GLY A 143 18.27 -13.25 9.62
C GLY A 143 16.87 -13.20 10.22
#